data_AF-A0A2N6QU73-F1
#
_entry.id   AF-A0A2N6QU73-F1
#
_cell.length_a   1.000
_cell.length_b   1.000
_cell.length_c   1.000
_cell.angle_alpha   90.00
_cell.angle_beta   90.00
_cell.angle_gamma   90.00
#
_symmetry.space_group_name_H-M   'P 1'
#
loop_
_entity.id
_entity.type
_entity.pdbx_description
1 polymer ?
#
loop_
_entity_poly.entity_id
_entity_poly.type
_entity_poly.pdbx_seq_one_letter_code
_entity_poly.pdbx_strand_id
1 'polypeptide(L)'
;MNKLKILSCLLVLGMYMPLQAQVVYEDIADNDSSEVTDVALMDTLSDDSVALPWPQNAQARIDKLLTHDMFETSQLGMMVYDLTADSVIYAHNERQLMRPASTMKVVTAITALDKLGGSYQFKTALYYTGTIQNRTLTGDLYCVGGFDPKFGRDDMRAFTDCMKTLGVDTIRGNLYADKSMKDLDVLGEGWCWDDDNPVLSPLVYRRKDHFMTEFEKELREAGIQVEAFSSVAKCPAEAIRICERTHSIDQILLPMMKKSDNLYAEALFYQLVPRENGRTVTAKEVRSVVRRLINKVGLDASRYKIADGSGLSLYNYISVELLVKLLKYGYQHQNIYHHLLPSMPTAGVDGTLKKRLRGTHTHGKVWAKTGTVTGVTSLAGYCEASNGHLLCFAIINQGVMYGKNGRAFQDRVCRALCLP
;
A
#
# COMPACT_ATOMS: atom_id res chain seq x y z
N MET A 1 -46.05 72.74 -39.28
CA MET A 1 -45.62 71.55 -40.04
C MET A 1 -44.88 70.63 -39.06
N ASN A 2 -45.57 69.68 -38.40
CA ASN A 2 -45.71 68.26 -38.80
C ASN A 2 -44.34 67.59 -39.00
N LYS A 3 -43.95 66.47 -38.35
CA LYS A 3 -44.65 65.43 -37.58
C LYS A 3 -43.60 64.43 -37.00
N LEU A 4 -43.96 63.73 -35.92
CA LEU A 4 -43.57 62.35 -35.52
C LEU A 4 -42.11 62.11 -35.05
N LYS A 5 -41.80 61.33 -34.01
CA LYS A 5 -42.56 60.35 -33.21
C LYS A 5 -41.78 60.06 -31.92
N ILE A 6 -42.47 60.11 -30.78
CA ILE A 6 -42.04 59.55 -29.49
C ILE A 6 -42.32 58.04 -29.55
N LEU A 7 -41.35 57.20 -29.19
CA LEU A 7 -41.63 55.86 -28.68
C LEU A 7 -40.57 55.44 -27.67
N SER A 8 -41.07 55.13 -26.48
CA SER A 8 -40.41 54.62 -25.29
C SER A 8 -39.73 53.28 -25.55
N CYS A 9 -38.56 53.06 -24.96
CA CYS A 9 -38.09 51.71 -24.62
C CYS A 9 -37.37 51.72 -23.27
N LEU A 10 -37.75 50.75 -22.45
CA LEU A 10 -37.54 50.65 -21.02
C LEU A 10 -36.08 50.40 -20.61
N LEU A 11 -35.77 50.88 -19.40
CA LEU A 11 -34.73 50.36 -18.51
C LEU A 11 -34.78 48.83 -18.42
N VAL A 12 -33.62 48.18 -18.58
CA VAL A 12 -33.25 47.02 -17.78
C VAL A 12 -31.77 47.14 -17.43
N LEU A 13 -31.50 47.71 -16.24
CA LEU A 13 -30.27 47.44 -15.50
C LEU A 13 -30.35 45.99 -15.01
N GLY A 14 -29.65 45.08 -15.68
CA GLY A 14 -29.43 43.73 -15.17
C GLY A 14 -28.47 43.79 -13.99
N MET A 15 -29.01 43.85 -12.77
CA MET A 15 -28.27 43.53 -11.56
C MET A 15 -27.85 42.06 -11.63
N TYR A 16 -26.56 41.81 -11.82
CA TYR A 16 -25.97 40.50 -11.52
C TYR A 16 -25.99 40.33 -10.00
N MET A 17 -27.03 39.67 -9.48
CA MET A 17 -26.94 39.00 -8.19
C MET A 17 -26.29 37.63 -8.42
N PRO A 18 -25.31 37.22 -7.58
CA PRO A 18 -24.86 35.84 -7.61
C PRO A 18 -26.05 34.95 -7.21
N LEU A 19 -26.44 34.05 -8.10
CA LEU A 19 -27.27 32.90 -7.73
C LEU A 19 -26.51 32.16 -6.61
N GLN A 20 -26.97 32.31 -5.37
CA GLN A 20 -26.71 31.29 -4.37
C GLN A 20 -27.40 30.03 -4.88
N ALA A 21 -26.62 29.10 -5.43
CA ALA A 21 -27.05 27.74 -5.62
C ALA A 21 -27.27 27.16 -4.22
N GLN A 22 -28.50 27.26 -3.74
CA GLN A 22 -28.96 26.62 -2.53
C GLN A 22 -29.04 25.12 -2.85
N VAL A 23 -27.94 24.42 -2.60
CA VAL A 23 -27.94 22.95 -2.58
C VAL A 23 -28.87 22.56 -1.44
N VAL A 24 -30.04 22.07 -1.80
CA VAL A 24 -30.93 21.38 -0.86
C VAL A 24 -30.17 20.14 -0.40
N TYR A 25 -29.61 20.21 0.80
CA TYR A 25 -29.26 19.02 1.55
C TYR A 25 -30.60 18.42 1.99
N GLU A 26 -31.08 17.41 1.25
CA GLU A 26 -31.93 16.41 1.88
C GLU A 26 -31.01 15.57 2.77
N ASP A 27 -30.89 16.01 4.02
CA ASP A 27 -30.53 15.15 5.13
C ASP A 27 -31.54 13.99 5.15
N ILE A 28 -31.15 12.84 4.61
CA ILE A 28 -31.81 11.59 4.99
C ILE A 28 -31.36 11.34 6.42
N ALA A 29 -32.25 11.75 7.32
CA ALA A 29 -32.17 11.51 8.74
C ALA A 29 -31.78 10.07 9.04
N ASP A 30 -30.86 9.95 9.99
CA ASP A 30 -30.63 8.75 10.78
C ASP A 30 -31.96 8.13 11.21
N ASN A 31 -32.20 6.91 10.74
CA ASN A 31 -33.00 5.98 11.49
C ASN A 31 -32.50 4.56 11.23
N ASP A 32 -31.41 4.19 11.90
CA ASP A 32 -31.21 2.80 12.27
C ASP A 32 -30.50 2.69 13.62
N SER A 33 -31.18 3.19 14.65
CA SER A 33 -31.13 2.55 15.96
C SER A 33 -32.06 1.34 15.93
N SER A 34 -31.60 0.24 15.33
CA SER A 34 -32.16 -1.06 15.64
C SER A 34 -31.02 -2.05 15.84
N GLU A 35 -30.89 -2.50 17.09
CA GLU A 35 -30.33 -3.81 17.38
C GLU A 35 -31.13 -4.83 16.56
N VAL A 36 -30.61 -5.19 15.39
CA VAL A 36 -31.12 -6.36 14.69
C VAL A 36 -30.56 -7.57 15.43
N THR A 37 -31.40 -8.06 16.31
CA THR A 37 -31.35 -9.38 16.92
C THR A 37 -31.11 -10.42 15.84
N ASP A 38 -29.94 -11.06 15.92
CA ASP A 38 -29.58 -12.30 15.23
C ASP A 38 -30.45 -13.44 15.78
N VAL A 39 -31.72 -13.51 15.37
CA VAL A 39 -32.57 -14.69 15.62
C VAL A 39 -33.46 -14.95 14.41
N ALA A 40 -33.16 -16.05 13.73
CA ALA A 40 -34.07 -16.84 12.89
C ALA A 40 -34.85 -16.11 11.78
N LEU A 41 -34.17 -15.87 10.66
CA LEU A 41 -34.82 -16.08 9.36
C LEU A 41 -34.44 -17.48 8.90
N MET A 42 -35.28 -18.45 9.29
CA MET A 42 -35.29 -19.79 8.71
C MET A 42 -35.48 -19.64 7.19
N ASP A 43 -34.46 -20.11 6.50
CA ASP A 43 -34.36 -20.24 5.06
C ASP A 43 -35.39 -21.29 4.61
N THR A 44 -36.54 -20.86 4.07
CA THR A 44 -37.36 -21.73 3.21
C THR A 44 -36.88 -21.58 1.78
N LEU A 45 -35.69 -22.10 1.50
CA LEU A 45 -35.33 -22.53 0.16
C LEU A 45 -35.80 -23.98 0.04
N SER A 46 -36.78 -24.19 -0.81
CA SER A 46 -37.28 -25.51 -1.20
C SER A 46 -36.12 -26.37 -1.72
N ASP A 47 -35.83 -27.41 -0.95
CA ASP A 47 -34.86 -28.46 -1.21
C ASP A 47 -35.43 -29.39 -2.30
N ASP A 48 -35.14 -29.06 -3.56
CA ASP A 48 -35.35 -29.94 -4.71
C ASP A 48 -34.33 -29.61 -5.82
N SER A 49 -33.06 -29.91 -5.55
CA SER A 49 -32.07 -30.16 -6.61
C SER A 49 -30.90 -30.93 -6.01
N VAL A 50 -30.43 -31.97 -6.71
CA VAL A 50 -29.19 -32.70 -6.39
C VAL A 50 -28.11 -31.68 -6.01
N ALA A 51 -27.65 -31.69 -4.76
CA ALA A 51 -26.66 -30.74 -4.26
C ALA A 51 -25.45 -30.75 -5.19
N LEU A 52 -25.28 -29.67 -5.96
CA LEU A 52 -24.17 -29.54 -6.90
C LEU A 52 -22.85 -29.64 -6.12
N PRO A 53 -21.74 -30.09 -6.75
CA PRO A 53 -20.46 -30.03 -6.08
C PRO A 53 -20.11 -28.58 -5.69
N TRP A 54 -19.30 -28.42 -4.63
CA TRP A 54 -19.02 -27.11 -4.04
C TRP A 54 -18.63 -26.02 -5.07
N PRO A 55 -17.74 -26.27 -6.06
CA PRO A 55 -17.39 -25.26 -7.06
C PRO A 55 -18.59 -24.69 -7.81
N GLN A 56 -19.55 -25.55 -8.20
CA GLN A 56 -20.74 -25.14 -8.93
C GLN A 56 -21.70 -24.33 -8.05
N ASN A 57 -21.84 -24.68 -6.76
CA ASN A 57 -22.62 -23.88 -5.81
C ASN A 57 -21.99 -22.50 -5.59
N ALA A 58 -20.66 -22.44 -5.45
CA ALA A 58 -19.94 -21.18 -5.32
C ALA A 58 -20.10 -20.31 -6.58
N GLN A 59 -19.95 -20.89 -7.78
CA GLN A 59 -20.17 -20.23 -9.06
C GLN A 59 -21.60 -19.66 -9.14
N ALA A 60 -22.63 -20.47 -8.91
CA ALA A 60 -24.03 -20.02 -8.99
C ALA A 60 -24.35 -18.88 -7.99
N ARG A 61 -23.81 -18.96 -6.76
CA ARG A 61 -23.93 -17.88 -5.76
C ARG A 61 -23.27 -16.59 -6.25
N ILE A 62 -22.09 -16.69 -6.89
CA ILE A 62 -21.37 -15.55 -7.45
C ILE A 62 -22.12 -14.97 -8.65
N ASP A 63 -22.61 -15.80 -9.59
CA ASP A 63 -23.37 -15.36 -10.76
C ASP A 63 -24.58 -14.50 -10.36
N LYS A 64 -25.29 -14.90 -9.30
CA LYS A 64 -26.39 -14.10 -8.73
C LYS A 64 -25.95 -12.73 -8.21
N LEU A 65 -24.72 -12.58 -7.74
CA LEU A 65 -24.19 -11.27 -7.32
C LEU A 65 -23.91 -10.35 -8.51
N LEU A 66 -23.57 -10.92 -9.67
CA LEU A 66 -23.25 -10.15 -10.89
C LEU A 66 -24.48 -9.52 -11.55
N THR A 67 -25.70 -9.93 -11.19
CA THR A 67 -26.94 -9.36 -11.74
C THR A 67 -27.31 -8.01 -11.12
N HIS A 68 -26.49 -7.46 -10.22
CA HIS A 68 -26.79 -6.19 -9.55
C HIS A 68 -26.52 -4.99 -10.48
N ASP A 69 -27.47 -4.05 -10.53
CA ASP A 69 -27.44 -2.84 -11.35
C ASP A 69 -26.20 -1.95 -11.15
N MET A 70 -25.42 -2.14 -10.07
CA MET A 70 -24.18 -1.40 -9.86
C MET A 70 -23.16 -1.64 -10.98
N PHE A 71 -23.26 -2.74 -11.71
CA PHE A 71 -22.38 -3.09 -12.82
C PHE A 71 -22.79 -2.47 -14.16
N GLU A 72 -23.94 -1.80 -14.25
CA GLU A 72 -24.33 -1.08 -15.48
C GLU A 72 -23.41 0.11 -15.78
N THR A 73 -22.83 0.70 -14.73
CA THR A 73 -21.99 1.91 -14.80
C THR A 73 -20.59 1.69 -14.22
N SER A 74 -20.24 0.46 -13.86
CA SER A 74 -18.96 0.11 -13.26
C SER A 74 -18.33 -1.12 -13.91
N GLN A 75 -17.05 -1.33 -13.63
CA GLN A 75 -16.25 -2.43 -14.11
C GLN A 75 -15.95 -3.37 -12.96
N LEU A 76 -16.00 -4.67 -13.25
CA LEU A 76 -15.61 -5.74 -12.35
C LEU A 76 -14.59 -6.61 -13.07
N GLY A 77 -13.45 -6.85 -12.43
CA GLY A 77 -12.64 -8.03 -12.70
C GLY A 77 -12.55 -8.89 -11.46
N MET A 78 -12.67 -10.20 -11.67
CA MET A 78 -12.64 -11.19 -10.60
C MET A 78 -12.04 -12.49 -11.09
N MET A 79 -11.19 -13.09 -10.27
CA MET A 79 -10.67 -14.43 -10.50
C MET A 79 -10.53 -15.18 -9.18
N VAL A 80 -10.94 -16.45 -9.16
CA VAL A 80 -10.82 -17.38 -8.03
C VAL A 80 -10.15 -18.65 -8.53
N TYR A 81 -9.11 -19.07 -7.83
CA TYR A 81 -8.31 -20.24 -8.14
C TYR A 81 -8.23 -21.16 -6.92
N ASP A 82 -8.47 -22.45 -7.14
CA ASP A 82 -8.31 -23.48 -6.12
C ASP A 82 -6.87 -23.99 -6.13
N LEU A 83 -6.14 -23.68 -5.06
CA LEU A 83 -4.74 -24.07 -4.89
C LEU A 83 -4.61 -25.56 -4.54
N THR A 84 -5.63 -26.14 -3.91
CA THR A 84 -5.65 -27.56 -3.53
C THR A 84 -5.94 -28.44 -4.75
N ALA A 85 -6.91 -28.06 -5.58
CA ALA A 85 -7.29 -28.80 -6.79
C ALA A 85 -6.53 -28.37 -8.05
N ASP A 86 -5.68 -27.34 -7.95
CA ASP A 86 -4.96 -26.70 -9.06
C ASP A 86 -5.85 -26.35 -10.26
N SER A 87 -6.98 -25.69 -10.00
CA SER A 87 -7.98 -25.37 -11.03
C SER A 87 -8.61 -23.99 -10.87
N VAL A 88 -9.07 -23.39 -11.97
CA VAL A 88 -9.79 -22.11 -11.95
C VAL A 88 -11.24 -22.38 -11.56
N ILE A 89 -11.72 -21.73 -10.50
CA ILE A 89 -13.11 -21.83 -10.05
C ILE A 89 -13.98 -20.77 -10.70
N TYR A 90 -13.46 -19.54 -10.83
CA TYR A 90 -14.23 -18.44 -11.41
C TYR A 90 -13.30 -17.46 -12.13
N ALA A 91 -13.72 -16.95 -13.28
CA ALA A 91 -13.01 -15.92 -14.03
C ALA A 91 -14.03 -14.99 -14.70
N HIS A 92 -13.90 -13.69 -14.45
CA HIS A 92 -14.74 -12.65 -15.04
C HIS A 92 -13.88 -11.41 -15.30
N ASN A 93 -13.76 -11.02 -16.58
CA ASN A 93 -12.88 -9.94 -17.04
C ASN A 93 -11.47 -10.03 -16.42
N GLU A 94 -10.94 -11.24 -16.28
CA GLU A 94 -9.75 -11.51 -15.48
C GLU A 94 -8.50 -10.85 -16.05
N ARG A 95 -8.50 -10.60 -17.36
CA ARG A 95 -7.43 -9.95 -18.13
C ARG A 95 -7.60 -8.43 -18.26
N GLN A 96 -8.75 -7.88 -17.85
CA GLN A 96 -9.01 -6.45 -17.96
C GLN A 96 -8.04 -5.66 -17.08
N LEU A 97 -7.42 -4.63 -17.66
CA LEU A 97 -6.50 -3.75 -16.94
C LEU A 97 -7.29 -2.73 -16.15
N MET A 98 -7.10 -2.73 -14.83
CA MET A 98 -7.78 -1.85 -13.89
C MET A 98 -6.79 -1.32 -12.85
N ARG A 99 -7.18 -0.26 -12.15
CA ARG A 99 -6.40 0.30 -11.06
C ARG A 99 -6.52 -0.63 -9.85
N PRO A 100 -5.41 -1.16 -9.31
CA PRO A 100 -5.46 -2.10 -8.19
C PRO A 100 -5.73 -1.45 -6.84
N ALA A 101 -5.56 -0.13 -6.72
CA ALA A 101 -5.40 0.53 -5.42
C ALA A 101 -4.34 -0.23 -4.57
N SER A 102 -4.49 -0.26 -3.24
CA SER A 102 -3.53 -0.93 -2.35
C SER A 102 -3.40 -2.45 -2.49
N THR A 103 -4.16 -3.14 -3.36
CA THR A 103 -3.81 -4.52 -3.73
C THR A 103 -2.51 -4.61 -4.53
N MET A 104 -2.02 -3.48 -5.06
CA MET A 104 -0.66 -3.35 -5.62
C MET A 104 0.43 -3.81 -4.65
N LYS A 105 0.21 -3.62 -3.34
CA LYS A 105 1.15 -4.05 -2.30
C LYS A 105 1.37 -5.57 -2.29
N VAL A 106 0.44 -6.37 -2.82
CA VAL A 106 0.63 -7.82 -3.04
C VAL A 106 1.72 -8.05 -4.10
N VAL A 107 1.69 -7.29 -5.20
CA VAL A 107 2.72 -7.34 -6.24
C VAL A 107 4.08 -6.97 -5.65
N THR A 108 4.14 -5.87 -4.91
CA THR A 108 5.37 -5.38 -4.25
C THR A 108 5.91 -6.39 -3.24
N ALA A 109 5.06 -6.93 -2.36
CA ALA A 109 5.46 -7.90 -1.34
C ALA A 109 6.05 -9.17 -1.96
N ILE A 110 5.36 -9.76 -2.94
CA ILE A 110 5.80 -11.00 -3.59
C ILE A 110 7.08 -10.76 -4.39
N THR A 111 7.18 -9.62 -5.09
CA THR A 111 8.41 -9.26 -5.80
C THR A 111 9.59 -9.09 -4.85
N ALA A 112 9.37 -8.46 -3.69
CA ALA A 112 10.41 -8.26 -2.70
C ALA A 112 10.85 -9.60 -2.08
N LEU A 113 9.91 -10.47 -1.72
CA LEU A 113 10.22 -11.78 -1.14
C LEU A 113 10.90 -12.72 -2.16
N ASP A 114 10.54 -12.66 -3.44
CA ASP A 114 11.22 -13.40 -4.52
C ASP A 114 12.65 -12.88 -4.75
N LYS A 115 12.83 -11.56 -4.74
CA LYS A 115 14.11 -10.93 -5.11
C LYS A 115 15.10 -10.82 -3.95
N LEU A 116 14.62 -10.46 -2.77
CA LEU A 116 15.43 -10.12 -1.59
C LEU A 116 15.50 -11.27 -0.57
N GLY A 117 14.50 -12.14 -0.57
CA GLY A 117 14.36 -13.23 0.41
C GLY A 117 13.76 -12.77 1.74
N GLY A 118 13.41 -13.76 2.58
CA GLY A 118 12.78 -13.54 3.89
C GLY A 118 13.72 -13.00 4.96
N SER A 119 15.02 -13.18 4.78
CA SER A 119 16.06 -12.71 5.70
C SER A 119 16.56 -11.29 5.39
N TYR A 120 15.94 -10.59 4.43
CA TYR A 120 16.38 -9.26 4.05
C TYR A 120 16.21 -8.27 5.20
N GLN A 121 17.17 -7.36 5.31
CA GLN A 121 17.17 -6.32 6.33
C GLN A 121 17.38 -4.94 5.69
N PHE A 122 16.49 -4.01 6.05
CA PHE A 122 16.70 -2.59 5.85
C PHE A 122 17.85 -2.12 6.73
N LYS A 123 18.61 -1.13 6.25
CA LYS A 123 19.82 -0.67 6.92
C LYS A 123 19.89 0.84 6.91
N THR A 124 20.07 1.45 8.07
CA THR A 124 20.43 2.87 8.21
C THR A 124 21.69 2.94 9.03
N ALA A 125 22.71 3.66 8.55
CA ALA A 125 24.05 3.58 9.14
C ALA A 125 24.65 4.97 9.36
N LEU A 126 25.54 5.04 10.34
CA LEU A 126 26.27 6.24 10.72
C LEU A 126 27.76 6.02 10.43
N TYR A 127 28.39 6.97 9.76
CA TYR A 127 29.80 6.96 9.41
C TYR A 127 30.48 8.26 9.83
N TYR A 128 31.80 8.24 9.90
CA TYR A 128 32.60 9.46 10.05
C TYR A 128 33.83 9.47 9.14
N THR A 129 34.33 10.67 8.87
CA THR A 129 35.67 10.92 8.32
C THR A 129 36.50 11.74 9.32
N GLY A 130 37.81 11.84 9.09
CA GLY A 130 38.71 12.60 9.96
C GLY A 130 39.22 11.80 11.15
N THR A 131 39.46 12.47 12.27
CA THR A 131 40.15 11.87 13.43
C THR A 131 39.44 12.15 14.74
N ILE A 132 39.51 11.19 15.66
CA ILE A 132 38.99 11.33 17.02
C ILE A 132 40.19 11.47 17.96
N GLN A 133 40.34 12.63 18.59
CA GLN A 133 41.41 12.91 19.56
C GLN A 133 40.83 13.70 20.73
N ASN A 134 41.25 13.39 21.96
CA ASN A 134 40.79 14.06 23.17
C ASN A 134 39.25 14.19 23.21
N ARG A 135 38.54 13.11 22.88
CA ARG A 135 37.06 13.04 22.87
C ARG A 135 36.38 13.94 21.83
N THR A 136 37.14 14.60 20.96
CA THR A 136 36.65 15.44 19.87
C THR A 136 36.82 14.72 18.53
N LEU A 137 35.74 14.59 17.77
CA LEU A 137 35.78 14.24 16.35
C LEU A 137 36.07 15.51 15.54
N THR A 138 37.24 15.58 14.90
CA THR A 138 37.56 16.61 13.90
C THR A 138 37.42 15.98 12.52
N GLY A 139 36.28 16.25 11.88
CA GLY A 139 35.83 15.63 10.63
C GLY A 139 34.31 15.58 10.54
N ASP A 140 33.80 14.92 9.52
CA ASP A 140 32.37 14.94 9.20
C ASP A 140 31.66 13.65 9.63
N LEU A 141 30.38 13.76 9.97
CA LEU A 141 29.48 12.63 10.19
C LEU A 141 28.55 12.45 9.00
N TYR A 142 28.24 11.20 8.65
CA TYR A 142 27.34 10.86 7.55
C TYR A 142 26.25 9.91 8.05
N CYS A 143 25.01 10.37 8.01
CA CYS A 143 23.82 9.54 8.18
C CYS A 143 23.46 8.96 6.81
N VAL A 144 23.68 7.67 6.60
CA VAL A 144 23.41 6.98 5.33
C VAL A 144 22.05 6.32 5.38
N GLY A 145 21.10 6.88 4.63
CA GLY A 145 19.73 6.39 4.56
C GLY A 145 19.60 5.16 3.69
N GLY A 146 19.02 4.10 4.24
CA GLY A 146 18.57 2.94 3.45
C GLY A 146 17.08 2.96 3.15
N PHE A 147 16.40 4.09 3.34
CA PHE A 147 14.96 4.22 3.18
C PHE A 147 14.17 3.29 4.12
N ASP A 148 14.56 3.27 5.39
CA ASP A 148 13.91 2.49 6.43
C ASP A 148 12.73 3.26 7.05
N PRO A 149 11.47 2.87 6.78
CA PRO A 149 10.29 3.60 7.25
C PRO A 149 9.97 3.30 8.73
N LYS A 150 10.68 2.36 9.35
CA LYS A 150 10.53 1.97 10.74
C LYS A 150 11.50 2.68 11.67
N PHE A 151 12.56 3.30 11.14
CA PHE A 151 13.55 4.03 11.92
C PHE A 151 12.89 5.02 12.89
N GLY A 152 13.12 4.77 14.19
CA GLY A 152 12.40 5.41 15.27
C GLY A 152 13.31 5.90 16.40
N ARG A 153 12.70 6.18 17.54
CA ARG A 153 13.38 6.75 18.71
C ARG A 153 14.53 5.87 19.21
N ASP A 154 14.29 4.56 19.31
CA ASP A 154 15.29 3.62 19.82
C ASP A 154 16.50 3.51 18.89
N ASP A 155 16.27 3.60 17.57
CA ASP A 155 17.35 3.61 16.56
C ASP A 155 18.15 4.91 16.59
N MET A 156 17.47 6.04 16.78
CA MET A 156 18.11 7.35 16.90
C MET A 156 19.00 7.42 18.16
N ARG A 157 18.50 6.92 19.28
CA ARG A 157 19.28 6.80 20.52
C ARG A 157 20.48 5.88 20.35
N ALA A 158 20.31 4.75 19.65
CA ALA A 158 21.44 3.87 19.38
C ALA A 158 22.55 4.56 18.58
N PHE A 159 22.23 5.49 17.66
CA PHE A 159 23.25 6.29 16.98
C PHE A 159 24.04 7.18 17.95
N THR A 160 23.37 7.85 18.89
CA THR A 160 24.05 8.71 19.87
C THR A 160 24.83 7.90 20.91
N ASP A 161 24.33 6.73 21.31
CA ASP A 161 25.03 5.80 22.20
C ASP A 161 26.31 5.23 21.56
N CYS A 162 26.30 4.99 20.24
CA CYS A 162 27.51 4.57 19.52
C CYS A 162 28.56 5.69 19.47
N MET A 163 28.15 6.95 19.32
CA MET A 163 29.07 8.10 19.43
C MET A 163 29.71 8.20 20.82
N LYS A 164 28.92 7.99 21.88
CA LYS A 164 29.43 7.94 23.26
C LYS A 164 30.40 6.78 23.48
N THR A 165 30.11 5.62 22.89
CA THR A 165 30.96 4.42 22.97
C THR A 165 32.31 4.65 22.30
N LEU A 166 32.35 5.45 21.22
CA LEU A 166 33.60 5.93 20.62
C LEU A 166 34.35 6.96 21.49
N GLY A 167 33.78 7.38 22.61
CA GLY A 167 34.34 8.38 23.50
C GLY A 167 34.21 9.81 22.99
N VAL A 168 33.34 10.05 22.00
CA VAL A 168 33.12 11.38 21.41
C VAL A 168 32.11 12.17 22.25
N ASP A 169 32.48 13.38 22.66
CA ASP A 169 31.58 14.37 23.25
C ASP A 169 31.56 15.72 22.52
N THR A 170 32.42 15.90 21.51
CA THR A 170 32.47 17.11 20.68
C THR A 170 32.64 16.73 19.21
N ILE A 171 31.86 17.32 18.32
CA ILE A 171 31.95 17.12 16.87
C ILE A 171 32.29 18.46 16.21
N ARG A 172 33.41 18.53 15.50
CA ARG A 172 33.90 19.68 14.72
C ARG A 172 33.97 19.32 13.25
N GLY A 173 33.03 19.82 12.45
CA GLY A 173 32.94 19.52 11.02
C GLY A 173 31.53 19.72 10.49
N ASN A 174 30.99 18.74 9.77
CA ASN A 174 29.63 18.78 9.22
C ASN A 174 28.84 17.51 9.56
N LEU A 175 27.51 17.67 9.63
CA LEU A 175 26.56 16.57 9.68
C LEU A 175 25.90 16.40 8.31
N TYR A 176 26.22 15.32 7.61
CA TYR A 176 25.71 15.04 6.27
C TYR A 176 24.59 14.02 6.27
N ALA A 177 23.49 14.36 5.60
CA ALA A 177 22.47 13.43 5.18
C ALA A 177 22.86 12.81 3.83
N ASP A 178 23.23 11.54 3.83
CA ASP A 178 23.40 10.79 2.57
C ASP A 178 22.05 10.17 2.17
N LYS A 179 21.37 10.91 1.28
CA LYS A 179 20.12 10.52 0.62
C LYS A 179 20.36 9.92 -0.79
N SER A 180 21.57 9.49 -1.12
CA SER A 180 21.92 9.00 -2.47
C SER A 180 21.28 7.66 -2.87
N MET A 181 20.55 7.01 -1.94
CA MET A 181 19.86 5.72 -2.12
C MET A 181 18.91 5.73 -3.32
N LYS A 182 18.14 6.79 -3.49
CA LYS A 182 17.22 6.98 -4.62
C LYS A 182 17.29 8.40 -5.16
N ASP A 183 16.58 8.63 -6.26
CA ASP A 183 16.36 9.94 -6.85
C ASP A 183 15.87 11.00 -5.84
N LEU A 184 15.86 12.27 -6.22
CA LEU A 184 15.43 13.37 -5.35
C LEU A 184 13.89 13.54 -5.31
N ASP A 185 13.15 12.72 -6.07
CA ASP A 185 11.70 12.82 -6.15
C ASP A 185 11.06 12.45 -4.81
N VAL A 186 10.41 13.41 -4.17
CA VAL A 186 9.81 13.22 -2.84
C VAL A 186 8.39 12.64 -2.88
N LEU A 187 7.81 12.51 -4.08
CA LEU A 187 6.47 11.98 -4.35
C LEU A 187 6.53 10.94 -5.49
N GLY A 188 5.59 10.00 -5.50
CA GLY A 188 5.49 8.98 -6.55
C GLY A 188 4.87 9.50 -7.86
N GLU A 189 5.23 8.85 -8.98
CA GLU A 189 4.66 9.16 -10.31
C GLU A 189 3.15 8.92 -10.31
N GLY A 190 2.36 9.95 -10.66
CA GLY A 190 0.90 9.84 -10.77
C GLY A 190 0.13 9.92 -9.45
N TRP A 191 0.78 10.41 -8.38
CA TRP A 191 0.11 10.77 -7.13
C TRP A 191 -0.62 12.11 -7.29
N CYS A 192 -1.79 12.23 -6.68
CA CYS A 192 -2.56 13.47 -6.68
C CYS A 192 -1.93 14.47 -5.71
N TRP A 193 -1.89 15.75 -6.08
CA TRP A 193 -1.25 16.81 -5.30
C TRP A 193 -2.04 17.18 -4.02
N ASP A 194 -3.34 16.90 -4.01
CA ASP A 194 -4.30 17.17 -2.95
C ASP A 194 -4.51 15.98 -1.99
N ASP A 195 -3.80 14.87 -2.21
CA ASP A 195 -3.79 13.72 -1.29
C ASP A 195 -2.78 13.90 -0.15
N ASP A 196 -3.06 13.28 1.01
CA ASP A 196 -2.13 13.15 2.14
C ASP A 196 -1.04 12.12 1.82
N ASN A 197 -0.08 12.54 1.00
CA ASN A 197 1.00 11.70 0.49
C ASN A 197 2.16 11.58 1.49
N PRO A 198 2.75 10.38 1.66
CA PRO A 198 3.99 10.25 2.43
C PRO A 198 5.16 10.87 1.67
N VAL A 199 6.19 11.30 2.40
CA VAL A 199 7.43 11.81 1.79
C VAL A 199 8.38 10.65 1.48
N LEU A 200 8.81 10.55 0.23
CA LEU A 200 9.77 9.55 -0.23
C LEU A 200 11.20 10.06 -0.02
N SER A 201 11.72 9.89 1.19
CA SER A 201 13.10 10.27 1.56
C SER A 201 13.85 9.06 2.12
N PRO A 202 15.11 8.80 1.72
CA PRO A 202 15.93 7.73 2.29
C PRO A 202 16.19 7.84 3.79
N LEU A 203 16.08 9.05 4.34
CA LEU A 203 16.24 9.36 5.75
C LEU A 203 14.94 9.93 6.28
N VAL A 204 14.04 9.04 6.67
CA VAL A 204 12.83 9.39 7.41
C VAL A 204 13.03 9.06 8.89
N TYR A 205 12.48 9.89 9.76
CA TYR A 205 12.40 9.61 11.19
C TYR A 205 10.94 9.62 11.60
N ARG A 206 10.45 8.49 12.12
CA ARG A 206 9.03 8.30 12.47
C ARG A 206 8.08 8.70 11.33
N ARG A 207 8.43 8.29 10.11
CA ARG A 207 7.67 8.50 8.86
C ARG A 207 7.65 9.95 8.33
N LYS A 208 8.51 10.84 8.82
CA LYS A 208 8.62 12.25 8.38
C LYS A 208 10.05 12.61 7.96
N ASP A 209 10.21 13.59 7.07
CA ASP A 209 11.52 14.05 6.55
C ASP A 209 12.12 15.16 7.43
N HIS A 210 12.45 14.81 8.66
CA HIS A 210 13.07 15.70 9.67
C HIS A 210 14.20 15.00 10.44
N PHE A 211 14.80 13.98 9.82
CA PHE A 211 15.80 13.10 10.43
C PHE A 211 16.98 13.88 11.02
N MET A 212 17.58 14.79 10.24
CA MET A 212 18.80 15.51 10.67
C MET A 212 18.53 16.44 11.85
N THR A 213 17.39 17.12 11.84
CA THR A 213 16.96 17.99 12.95
C THR A 213 16.82 17.20 14.25
N GLU A 214 16.20 16.02 14.18
CA GLU A 214 16.03 15.17 15.36
C GLU A 214 17.33 14.49 15.77
N PHE A 215 18.22 14.15 14.84
CA PHE A 215 19.54 13.61 15.15
C PHE A 215 20.43 14.63 15.86
N GLU A 216 20.48 15.87 15.38
CA GLU A 216 21.22 16.95 16.03
C GLU A 216 20.69 17.23 17.44
N LYS A 217 19.37 17.23 17.60
CA LYS A 217 18.73 17.35 18.90
C LYS A 217 19.13 16.22 19.84
N GLU A 218 19.05 14.96 19.40
CA GLU A 218 19.41 13.80 20.21
C GLU A 218 20.91 13.79 20.57
N LEU A 219 21.81 14.24 19.68
CA LEU A 219 23.23 14.42 20.01
C LEU A 219 23.42 15.42 21.17
N ARG A 220 22.75 16.58 21.11
CA ARG A 220 22.82 17.61 22.15
C ARG A 220 22.23 17.12 23.47
N GLU A 221 21.06 16.46 23.44
CA GLU A 221 20.44 15.85 24.62
C GLU A 221 21.32 14.75 25.23
N ALA A 222 22.08 14.05 24.40
CA ALA A 222 23.05 13.06 24.83
C ALA A 222 24.33 13.71 25.45
N GLY A 223 24.47 15.03 25.43
CA GLY A 223 25.63 15.75 25.96
C GLY A 223 26.79 15.88 24.97
N ILE A 224 26.55 15.63 23.68
CA ILE A 224 27.55 15.80 22.62
C ILE A 224 27.43 17.22 22.05
N GLN A 225 28.50 18.00 22.16
CA GLN A 225 28.59 19.33 21.58
C GLN A 225 28.72 19.22 20.05
N VAL A 226 27.82 19.90 19.34
CA VAL A 226 27.79 19.91 17.87
C VAL A 226 28.27 21.28 17.38
N GLU A 227 29.55 21.37 17.03
CA GLU A 227 30.16 22.51 16.35
C GLU A 227 30.21 22.23 14.85
N ALA A 228 29.03 21.94 14.27
CA ALA A 228 28.92 21.46 12.90
C ALA A 228 27.69 22.00 12.17
N PHE A 229 27.79 22.13 10.85
CA PHE A 229 26.66 22.49 9.98
C PHE A 229 25.99 21.24 9.40
N SER A 230 24.66 21.26 9.28
CA SER A 230 23.91 20.19 8.62
C SER A 230 23.79 20.46 7.11
N SER A 231 24.08 19.47 6.27
CA SER A 231 23.88 19.55 4.82
C SER A 231 23.60 18.17 4.20
N VAL A 232 23.42 18.11 2.88
CA VAL A 232 23.26 16.86 2.13
C VAL A 232 24.56 16.59 1.38
N ALA A 233 25.18 15.44 1.62
CA ALA A 233 26.33 14.98 0.86
C ALA A 233 26.37 13.45 0.82
N LYS A 234 26.96 12.90 -0.24
CA LYS A 234 27.20 11.46 -0.35
C LYS A 234 28.32 11.06 0.61
N CYS A 235 28.15 9.94 1.30
CA CYS A 235 29.18 9.38 2.16
C CYS A 235 30.38 8.90 1.31
N PRO A 236 31.60 9.36 1.61
CA PRO A 236 32.79 8.99 0.85
C PRO A 236 33.20 7.54 1.16
N ALA A 237 33.93 6.90 0.24
CA ALA A 237 34.23 5.47 0.32
C ALA A 237 35.19 5.13 1.48
N GLU A 238 36.04 6.08 1.85
CA GLU A 238 36.98 6.01 2.96
C GLU A 238 36.36 6.26 4.34
N ALA A 239 35.07 6.63 4.41
CA ALA A 239 34.40 6.87 5.67
C ALA A 239 34.33 5.60 6.53
N ILE A 240 34.55 5.76 7.83
CA ILE A 240 34.56 4.66 8.79
C ILE A 240 33.16 4.51 9.39
N ARG A 241 32.60 3.30 9.32
CA ARG A 241 31.28 3.01 9.89
C ARG A 241 31.35 2.99 11.42
N ILE A 242 30.52 3.80 12.06
CA ILE A 242 30.34 3.86 13.51
C ILE A 242 29.38 2.76 13.94
N CYS A 243 28.17 2.75 13.37
CA CYS A 243 27.13 1.79 13.70
C CYS A 243 26.10 1.65 12.57
N GLU A 244 25.30 0.60 12.64
CA GLU A 244 24.22 0.29 11.70
C GLU A 244 22.98 -0.13 12.51
N ARG A 245 21.81 0.33 12.06
CA ARG A 245 20.50 -0.09 12.56
C ARG A 245 19.78 -0.85 11.47
N THR A 246 19.14 -1.94 11.85
CA THR A 246 18.49 -2.83 10.91
C THR A 246 17.07 -3.20 11.31
N HIS A 247 16.23 -3.39 10.29
CA HIS A 247 14.87 -3.89 10.44
C HIS A 247 14.61 -5.00 9.43
N SER A 248 14.03 -6.10 9.89
CA SER A 248 13.67 -7.24 9.05
C SER A 248 12.57 -6.89 8.06
N ILE A 249 12.51 -7.61 6.94
CA ILE A 249 11.44 -7.46 5.96
C ILE A 249 10.06 -7.67 6.58
N ASP A 250 9.89 -8.56 7.56
CA ASP A 250 8.62 -8.79 8.26
C ASP A 250 8.13 -7.57 9.03
N GLN A 251 9.06 -6.86 9.69
CA GLN A 251 8.75 -5.61 10.38
C GLN A 251 8.29 -4.51 9.41
N ILE A 252 8.61 -4.63 8.12
CA ILE A 252 8.15 -3.73 7.06
C ILE A 252 6.84 -4.23 6.43
N LEU A 253 6.74 -5.53 6.15
CA LEU A 253 5.54 -6.16 5.58
C LEU A 253 4.33 -5.98 6.49
N LEU A 254 4.48 -6.10 7.80
CA LEU A 254 3.37 -6.03 8.75
C LEU A 254 2.62 -4.68 8.69
N PRO A 255 3.24 -3.50 8.87
CA PRO A 255 2.55 -2.22 8.69
C PRO A 255 2.06 -2.01 7.26
N MET A 256 2.86 -2.41 6.25
CA MET A 256 2.50 -2.29 4.84
C MET A 256 1.18 -3.01 4.52
N MET A 257 1.02 -4.24 5.02
CA MET A 257 -0.10 -5.10 4.67
C MET A 257 -1.29 -4.91 5.61
N LYS A 258 -1.07 -4.93 6.94
CA LYS A 258 -2.13 -4.79 7.96
C LYS A 258 -2.73 -3.39 8.00
N LYS A 259 -1.90 -2.35 7.97
CA LYS A 259 -2.33 -0.94 8.04
C LYS A 259 -2.41 -0.26 6.68
N SER A 260 -2.05 -0.99 5.61
CA SER A 260 -2.03 -0.46 4.24
C SER A 260 -1.08 0.73 4.06
N ASP A 261 0.03 0.78 4.81
CA ASP A 261 0.92 1.94 4.84
C ASP A 261 1.66 2.13 3.49
N ASN A 262 1.48 3.30 2.89
CA ASN A 262 2.04 3.63 1.57
C ASN A 262 3.55 3.86 1.62
N LEU A 263 4.06 4.51 2.69
CA LEU A 263 5.50 4.75 2.85
C LEU A 263 6.26 3.44 2.95
N TYR A 264 5.70 2.45 3.67
CA TYR A 264 6.31 1.13 3.79
C TYR A 264 6.34 0.38 2.46
N ALA A 265 5.29 0.54 1.64
CA ALA A 265 5.25 -0.06 0.31
C ALA A 265 6.27 0.57 -0.63
N GLU A 266 6.39 1.90 -0.68
CA GLU A 266 7.38 2.55 -1.52
C GLU A 266 8.80 2.29 -1.02
N ALA A 267 9.03 2.30 0.29
CA ALA A 267 10.33 1.93 0.87
C ALA A 267 10.76 0.54 0.40
N LEU A 268 9.88 -0.47 0.50
CA LEU A 268 10.14 -1.83 0.03
C LEU A 268 10.29 -1.91 -1.50
N PHE A 269 9.51 -1.13 -2.25
CA PHE A 269 9.62 -1.03 -3.70
C PHE A 269 11.01 -0.57 -4.11
N TYR A 270 11.54 0.50 -3.53
CA TYR A 270 12.89 0.98 -3.85
C TYR A 270 14.01 0.02 -3.40
N GLN A 271 13.77 -0.91 -2.46
CA GLN A 271 14.74 -1.97 -2.12
C GLN A 271 14.92 -3.04 -3.20
N LEU A 272 13.99 -3.16 -4.16
CA LEU A 272 14.03 -4.23 -5.18
C LEU A 272 15.29 -4.18 -6.05
N VAL A 273 15.95 -3.03 -6.11
CA VAL A 273 17.24 -2.86 -6.77
C VAL A 273 18.31 -2.78 -5.68
N PRO A 274 19.25 -3.74 -5.61
CA PRO A 274 20.32 -3.67 -4.63
C PRO A 274 21.19 -2.43 -4.89
N ARG A 275 21.60 -1.75 -3.81
CA ARG A 275 22.59 -0.68 -3.90
C ARG A 275 23.98 -1.27 -4.03
N GLU A 276 24.48 -1.32 -5.26
CA GLU A 276 25.91 -1.53 -5.53
C GLU A 276 26.61 -0.17 -5.67
N ASN A 277 27.78 -0.02 -5.04
CA ASN A 277 28.72 1.09 -5.24
C ASN A 277 28.15 2.52 -5.07
N GLY A 278 27.19 2.69 -4.14
CA GLY A 278 26.61 4.01 -3.83
C GLY A 278 25.87 4.63 -5.02
N ARG A 279 25.38 3.81 -5.96
CA ARG A 279 24.56 4.26 -7.08
C ARG A 279 23.14 4.59 -6.62
N THR A 280 22.59 5.63 -7.24
CA THR A 280 21.21 6.05 -7.05
C THR A 280 20.25 5.12 -7.79
N VAL A 281 19.25 4.61 -7.06
CA VAL A 281 18.17 3.78 -7.61
C VAL A 281 17.06 4.67 -8.16
N THR A 282 16.61 4.37 -9.38
CA THR A 282 15.48 5.08 -10.00
C THR A 282 14.22 4.23 -10.01
N ALA A 283 13.04 4.86 -10.00
CA ALA A 283 11.75 4.16 -10.15
C ALA A 283 11.68 3.29 -11.42
N LYS A 284 12.33 3.70 -12.52
CA LYS A 284 12.41 2.91 -13.77
C LYS A 284 13.08 1.55 -13.56
N GLU A 285 14.16 1.51 -12.79
CA GLU A 285 14.91 0.29 -12.53
C GLU A 285 14.16 -0.64 -11.60
N VAL A 286 13.52 -0.08 -10.57
CA VAL A 286 12.65 -0.82 -9.67
C VAL A 286 11.51 -1.50 -10.44
N ARG A 287 10.83 -0.76 -11.34
CA ARG A 287 9.80 -1.29 -12.23
C ARG A 287 10.30 -2.42 -13.12
N SER A 288 11.56 -2.38 -13.55
CA SER A 288 12.16 -3.47 -14.34
C SER A 288 12.20 -4.79 -13.56
N VAL A 289 12.39 -4.76 -12.24
CA VAL A 289 12.40 -5.94 -11.38
C VAL A 289 11.01 -6.58 -11.34
N VAL A 290 9.97 -5.76 -11.14
CA VAL A 290 8.57 -6.21 -11.15
C VAL A 290 8.23 -6.82 -12.51
N ARG A 291 8.60 -6.16 -13.61
CA ARG A 291 8.38 -6.68 -14.98
C ARG A 291 9.02 -8.05 -15.21
N ARG A 292 10.22 -8.29 -14.66
CA ARG A 292 10.87 -9.61 -14.74
C ARG A 292 10.06 -10.69 -14.03
N LEU A 293 9.51 -10.40 -12.85
CA LEU A 293 8.66 -11.35 -12.15
C LEU A 293 7.34 -11.61 -12.90
N ILE A 294 6.72 -10.58 -13.47
CA ILE A 294 5.51 -10.73 -14.31
C ILE A 294 5.79 -11.70 -15.47
N ASN A 295 6.92 -11.53 -16.17
CA ASN A 295 7.33 -12.45 -17.23
C ASN A 295 7.62 -13.86 -16.71
N LYS A 296 8.27 -13.98 -15.54
CA LYS A 296 8.58 -15.26 -14.88
C LYS A 296 7.32 -16.06 -14.53
N VAL A 297 6.21 -15.41 -14.18
CA VAL A 297 4.92 -16.08 -13.95
C VAL A 297 4.09 -16.30 -15.21
N GLY A 298 4.70 -16.15 -16.40
CA GLY A 298 4.09 -16.47 -17.69
C GLY A 298 3.10 -15.43 -18.18
N LEU A 299 3.28 -14.16 -17.84
CA LEU A 299 2.49 -13.04 -18.34
C LEU A 299 3.37 -12.05 -19.11
N ASP A 300 2.79 -11.35 -20.08
CA ASP A 300 3.51 -10.32 -20.83
C ASP A 300 3.54 -8.99 -20.05
N ALA A 301 4.70 -8.68 -19.46
CA ALA A 301 4.91 -7.45 -18.70
C ALA A 301 4.65 -6.16 -19.49
N SER A 302 4.71 -6.17 -20.83
CA SER A 302 4.44 -4.98 -21.65
C SER A 302 2.98 -4.53 -21.60
N ARG A 303 2.06 -5.42 -21.23
CA ARG A 303 0.62 -5.13 -21.10
C ARG A 303 0.26 -4.39 -19.81
N TYR A 304 1.16 -4.35 -18.83
CA TYR A 304 0.91 -3.78 -17.52
C TYR A 304 1.63 -2.43 -17.36
N LYS A 305 0.98 -1.48 -16.70
CA LYS A 305 1.61 -0.24 -16.25
C LYS A 305 1.77 -0.32 -14.74
N ILE A 306 3.01 -0.42 -14.31
CA ILE A 306 3.44 -0.33 -12.91
C ILE A 306 4.01 1.06 -12.76
N ALA A 307 3.45 1.89 -11.89
CA ALA A 307 3.90 3.25 -11.65
C ALA A 307 4.65 3.33 -10.31
N ASP A 308 4.07 2.76 -9.26
CA ASP A 308 4.59 2.78 -7.88
C ASP A 308 4.41 1.41 -7.19
N GLY A 309 4.84 1.28 -5.92
CA GLY A 309 4.68 0.05 -5.14
C GLY A 309 3.45 0.01 -4.23
N SER A 310 2.89 1.18 -3.91
CA SER A 310 1.81 1.35 -2.94
C SER A 310 0.41 1.20 -3.55
N GLY A 311 0.26 1.48 -4.84
CA GLY A 311 -1.04 1.53 -5.49
C GLY A 311 -1.77 2.86 -5.34
N LEU A 312 -1.08 3.93 -4.89
CA LEU A 312 -1.63 5.29 -4.87
C LEU A 312 -1.71 5.88 -6.28
N SER A 313 -0.70 5.60 -7.10
CA SER A 313 -0.64 6.14 -8.45
C SER A 313 -1.84 5.75 -9.29
N LEU A 314 -2.48 6.77 -9.87
CA LEU A 314 -3.56 6.60 -10.84
C LEU A 314 -3.10 5.90 -12.13
N TYR A 315 -1.78 5.81 -12.34
CA TYR A 315 -1.18 5.17 -13.50
C TYR A 315 -0.91 3.68 -13.31
N ASN A 316 -1.17 3.10 -12.14
CA ASN A 316 -1.12 1.65 -11.99
C ASN A 316 -2.29 0.99 -12.73
N TYR A 317 -2.00 0.11 -13.67
CA TYR A 317 -2.98 -0.71 -14.38
C TYR A 317 -2.51 -2.17 -14.41
N ILE A 318 -3.20 -3.01 -13.65
CA ILE A 318 -2.97 -4.45 -13.58
C ILE A 318 -4.26 -5.24 -13.78
N SER A 319 -4.12 -6.55 -14.03
CA SER A 319 -5.25 -7.47 -14.14
C SER A 319 -5.40 -8.28 -12.85
N VAL A 320 -6.59 -8.84 -12.61
CA VAL A 320 -6.79 -9.79 -11.50
C VAL A 320 -6.11 -11.13 -11.79
N GLU A 321 -5.93 -11.50 -13.07
CA GLU A 321 -5.08 -12.64 -13.47
C GLU A 321 -3.66 -12.49 -12.92
N LEU A 322 -3.06 -11.30 -13.01
CA LEU A 322 -1.73 -11.05 -12.47
C LEU A 322 -1.71 -11.25 -10.94
N LEU A 323 -2.67 -10.69 -10.21
CA LEU A 323 -2.75 -10.83 -8.76
C LEU A 323 -2.89 -12.31 -8.35
N VAL A 324 -3.78 -13.06 -9.00
CA VAL A 324 -3.99 -14.49 -8.71
C VAL A 324 -2.75 -15.32 -9.07
N LYS A 325 -2.11 -15.07 -10.23
CA LYS A 325 -0.88 -15.75 -10.61
C LYS A 325 0.26 -15.49 -9.62
N LEU A 326 0.40 -14.25 -9.13
CA LEU A 326 1.39 -13.94 -8.11
C LEU A 326 1.06 -14.59 -6.77
N LEU A 327 -0.20 -14.58 -6.31
CA LEU A 327 -0.60 -15.27 -5.09
C LEU A 327 -0.37 -16.78 -5.16
N LYS A 328 -0.67 -17.40 -6.31
CA LYS A 328 -0.34 -18.81 -6.60
C LYS A 328 1.17 -19.03 -6.57
N TYR A 329 1.95 -18.18 -7.22
CA TYR A 329 3.40 -18.23 -7.20
C TYR A 329 3.94 -18.14 -5.77
N GLY A 330 3.43 -17.21 -4.96
CA GLY A 330 3.80 -17.05 -3.56
C GLY A 330 3.50 -18.29 -2.73
N TYR A 331 2.33 -18.92 -2.92
CA TYR A 331 1.96 -20.18 -2.28
C TYR A 331 2.91 -21.34 -2.65
N GLN A 332 3.31 -21.42 -3.92
CA GLN A 332 4.23 -22.46 -4.41
C GLN A 332 5.67 -22.30 -3.86
N HIS A 333 6.03 -21.11 -3.37
CA HIS A 333 7.35 -20.81 -2.82
C HIS A 333 7.25 -20.58 -1.30
N GLN A 334 7.53 -21.62 -0.51
CA GLN A 334 7.32 -21.62 0.94
C GLN A 334 7.92 -20.41 1.67
N ASN A 335 9.11 -19.95 1.26
CA ASN A 335 9.69 -18.73 1.83
C ASN A 335 8.80 -17.49 1.60
N ILE A 336 8.23 -17.32 0.41
CA ILE A 336 7.31 -16.20 0.14
C ILE A 336 6.03 -16.36 0.98
N TYR A 337 5.43 -17.54 0.96
CA TYR A 337 4.17 -17.80 1.67
C TYR A 337 4.30 -17.57 3.19
N HIS A 338 5.41 -18.03 3.78
CA HIS A 338 5.70 -17.94 5.22
C HIS A 338 5.73 -16.49 5.72
N HIS A 339 6.27 -15.56 4.93
CA HIS A 339 6.33 -14.14 5.29
C HIS A 339 5.07 -13.37 4.85
N LEU A 340 4.50 -13.74 3.69
CA LEU A 340 3.36 -13.02 3.12
C LEU A 340 2.07 -13.26 3.92
N LEU A 341 1.71 -14.52 4.19
CA LEU A 341 0.40 -14.86 4.78
C LEU A 341 0.20 -14.19 6.16
N PRO A 342 1.15 -14.25 7.11
CA PRO A 342 0.97 -13.60 8.42
C PRO A 342 0.86 -12.07 8.33
N SER A 343 1.44 -11.46 7.29
CA SER A 343 1.37 -10.01 7.09
C SER A 343 0.00 -9.54 6.57
N MET A 344 -0.77 -10.40 5.90
CA MET A 344 -2.07 -10.04 5.33
C MET A 344 -3.16 -9.86 6.40
N PRO A 345 -4.04 -8.84 6.31
CA PRO A 345 -5.20 -8.71 7.21
C PRO A 345 -6.04 -9.98 7.28
N THR A 346 -6.45 -10.36 8.48
CA THR A 346 -7.33 -11.52 8.74
C THR A 346 -8.76 -11.06 8.99
N ALA A 347 -9.71 -11.63 8.26
CA ALA A 347 -11.14 -11.35 8.36
C ALA A 347 -11.67 -11.42 9.80
N GLY A 348 -12.33 -10.35 10.24
CA GLY A 348 -12.90 -10.24 11.58
C GLY A 348 -11.89 -10.04 12.72
N VAL A 349 -10.58 -10.22 12.46
CA VAL A 349 -9.55 -10.27 13.50
C VAL A 349 -8.72 -9.00 13.53
N ASP A 350 -8.09 -8.62 12.42
CA ASP A 350 -7.10 -7.53 12.43
C ASP A 350 -7.00 -6.73 11.11
N GLY A 351 -6.09 -5.74 11.12
CA GLY A 351 -5.81 -4.89 9.98
C GLY A 351 -7.06 -4.19 9.42
N THR A 352 -7.08 -4.02 8.10
CA THR A 352 -8.20 -3.40 7.38
C THR A 352 -9.44 -4.31 7.27
N LEU A 353 -9.37 -5.57 7.71
CA LEU A 353 -10.50 -6.51 7.73
C LEU A 353 -11.09 -6.73 9.13
N LYS A 354 -10.55 -6.10 10.19
CA LYS A 354 -11.05 -6.23 11.58
C LYS A 354 -12.57 -6.01 11.73
N LYS A 355 -13.15 -5.15 10.90
CA LYS A 355 -14.59 -4.81 10.93
C LYS A 355 -15.40 -5.45 9.78
N ARG A 356 -14.77 -6.26 8.94
CA ARG A 356 -15.39 -6.93 7.78
C ARG A 356 -15.37 -8.44 7.97
N LEU A 357 -16.24 -9.15 7.26
CA LEU A 357 -16.21 -10.63 7.20
C LEU A 357 -16.24 -11.31 8.59
N ARG A 358 -17.13 -10.86 9.48
CA ARG A 358 -17.29 -11.40 10.84
C ARG A 358 -18.26 -12.58 10.96
N GLY A 359 -18.86 -12.99 9.84
CA GLY A 359 -19.83 -14.09 9.85
C GLY A 359 -19.16 -15.42 10.17
N THR A 360 -19.94 -16.36 10.70
CA THR A 360 -19.49 -17.68 11.18
C THR A 360 -18.57 -18.41 10.20
N HIS A 361 -18.86 -18.31 8.90
CA HIS A 361 -18.11 -19.00 7.85
C HIS A 361 -16.87 -18.25 7.35
N THR A 362 -16.76 -16.94 7.57
CA THR A 362 -15.68 -16.11 7.01
C THR A 362 -14.69 -15.59 8.05
N HIS A 363 -15.10 -15.51 9.32
CA HIS A 363 -14.25 -15.06 10.41
C HIS A 363 -13.00 -15.94 10.55
N GLY A 364 -11.80 -15.34 10.48
CA GLY A 364 -10.54 -16.06 10.59
C GLY A 364 -10.16 -16.93 9.38
N LYS A 365 -11.01 -17.01 8.34
CA LYS A 365 -10.82 -17.88 7.16
C LYS A 365 -10.43 -17.14 5.88
N VAL A 366 -10.33 -15.81 5.93
CA VAL A 366 -9.93 -14.97 4.79
C VAL A 366 -8.73 -14.11 5.19
N TRP A 367 -7.64 -14.23 4.44
CA TRP A 367 -6.42 -13.45 4.59
C TRP A 367 -6.20 -12.63 3.32
N ALA A 368 -6.55 -11.35 3.35
CA ALA A 368 -6.57 -10.56 2.12
C ALA A 368 -6.18 -9.10 2.32
N LYS A 369 -5.47 -8.57 1.32
CA LYS A 369 -5.16 -7.16 1.21
C LYS A 369 -6.34 -6.42 0.61
N THR A 370 -6.78 -5.37 1.29
CA THR A 370 -7.78 -4.42 0.77
C THR A 370 -7.13 -3.30 -0.05
N GLY A 371 -7.86 -2.74 -1.00
CA GLY A 371 -7.53 -1.47 -1.66
C GLY A 371 -8.74 -0.56 -1.79
N THR A 372 -8.52 0.74 -1.59
CA THR A 372 -9.53 1.79 -1.76
C THR A 372 -8.84 3.05 -2.27
N VAL A 373 -9.29 3.57 -3.41
CA VAL A 373 -9.07 4.95 -3.88
C VAL A 373 -10.37 5.45 -4.51
N THR A 374 -10.45 6.71 -4.90
CA THR A 374 -11.69 7.27 -5.49
C THR A 374 -12.15 6.45 -6.70
N GLY A 375 -13.39 5.96 -6.62
CA GLY A 375 -14.02 5.13 -7.66
C GLY A 375 -13.49 3.69 -7.75
N VAL A 376 -12.60 3.24 -6.86
CA VAL A 376 -12.00 1.90 -6.91
C VAL A 376 -11.99 1.24 -5.54
N THR A 377 -12.45 0.00 -5.48
CA THR A 377 -12.23 -0.87 -4.33
C THR A 377 -11.74 -2.22 -4.79
N SER A 378 -10.86 -2.84 -4.02
CA SER A 378 -10.26 -4.12 -4.38
C SER A 378 -9.97 -4.99 -3.16
N LEU A 379 -9.94 -6.30 -3.38
CA LEU A 379 -9.62 -7.31 -2.37
C LEU A 379 -8.87 -8.46 -3.04
N ALA A 380 -7.69 -8.82 -2.54
CA ALA A 380 -6.91 -9.93 -3.08
C ALA A 380 -6.18 -10.68 -1.97
N GLY A 381 -6.18 -12.00 -2.02
CA GLY A 381 -5.56 -12.84 -0.99
C GLY A 381 -5.97 -14.31 -1.06
N TYR A 382 -6.01 -14.95 0.10
CA TYR A 382 -6.33 -16.36 0.28
C TYR A 382 -7.61 -16.52 1.11
N CYS A 383 -8.34 -17.61 0.89
CA CYS A 383 -9.39 -18.04 1.82
C CYS A 383 -9.52 -19.55 1.89
N GLU A 384 -9.99 -20.04 3.03
CA GLU A 384 -10.37 -21.43 3.21
C GLU A 384 -11.84 -21.61 2.82
N ALA A 385 -12.09 -22.45 1.81
CA ALA A 385 -13.43 -22.82 1.38
C ALA A 385 -14.10 -23.78 2.37
N SER A 386 -15.42 -23.92 2.28
CA SER A 386 -16.18 -24.82 3.15
C SER A 386 -15.85 -26.31 2.97
N ASN A 387 -15.35 -26.70 1.79
CA ASN A 387 -14.85 -28.05 1.52
C ASN A 387 -13.41 -28.28 2.04
N GLY A 388 -12.82 -27.31 2.76
CA GLY A 388 -11.46 -27.37 3.30
C GLY A 388 -10.37 -27.04 2.28
N HIS A 389 -10.71 -26.71 1.04
CA HIS A 389 -9.73 -26.30 0.03
C HIS A 389 -9.19 -24.90 0.32
N LEU A 390 -7.92 -24.69 0.00
CA LEU A 390 -7.33 -23.36 0.04
C LEU A 390 -7.47 -22.70 -1.32
N LEU A 391 -8.05 -21.51 -1.34
CA LEU A 391 -8.22 -20.72 -2.56
C LEU A 391 -7.29 -19.50 -2.52
N CYS A 392 -6.90 -19.01 -3.70
CA CYS A 392 -6.50 -17.62 -3.87
C CYS A 392 -7.45 -16.89 -4.81
N PHE A 393 -7.62 -15.59 -4.58
CA PHE A 393 -8.57 -14.78 -5.34
C PHE A 393 -8.12 -13.34 -5.45
N ALA A 394 -8.67 -12.65 -6.45
CA ALA A 394 -8.57 -11.21 -6.58
C ALA A 394 -9.88 -10.64 -7.17
N ILE A 395 -10.30 -9.49 -6.64
CA ILE A 395 -11.52 -8.77 -7.02
C ILE A 395 -11.14 -7.29 -7.13
N ILE A 396 -11.46 -6.66 -8.26
CA ILE A 396 -11.34 -5.21 -8.46
C ILE A 396 -12.68 -4.69 -8.97
N ASN A 397 -13.27 -3.76 -8.21
CA ASN A 397 -14.42 -2.97 -8.61
C ASN A 397 -13.93 -1.56 -8.96
N GLN A 398 -14.15 -1.11 -10.19
CA GLN A 398 -13.72 0.20 -10.68
C GLN A 398 -14.91 0.97 -11.28
N GLY A 399 -14.97 2.29 -11.09
CA GLY A 399 -16.15 3.10 -11.42
C GLY A 399 -17.24 3.07 -10.35
N VAL A 400 -16.96 2.54 -9.15
CA VAL A 400 -17.93 2.51 -8.04
C VAL A 400 -17.71 3.71 -7.13
N MET A 401 -18.58 4.72 -7.23
CA MET A 401 -18.45 5.96 -6.45
C MET A 401 -18.64 5.76 -4.95
N TYR A 402 -19.65 4.98 -4.56
CA TYR A 402 -19.86 4.60 -3.16
C TYR A 402 -19.08 3.34 -2.84
N GLY A 403 -17.83 3.48 -2.40
CA GLY A 403 -16.95 2.35 -2.10
C GLY A 403 -17.51 1.33 -1.09
N LYS A 404 -18.52 1.69 -0.29
CA LYS A 404 -19.25 0.74 0.56
C LYS A 404 -19.92 -0.39 -0.24
N ASN A 405 -20.43 -0.09 -1.44
CA ASN A 405 -21.11 -1.06 -2.30
C ASN A 405 -20.12 -2.08 -2.85
N GLY A 406 -18.97 -1.62 -3.36
CA GLY A 406 -17.90 -2.50 -3.84
C GLY A 406 -17.33 -3.40 -2.72
N ARG A 407 -17.14 -2.86 -1.50
CA ARG A 407 -16.73 -3.66 -0.34
C ARG A 407 -17.80 -4.68 0.07
N ALA A 408 -19.07 -4.31 0.06
CA ALA A 408 -20.16 -5.24 0.35
C ALA A 408 -20.24 -6.37 -0.68
N PHE A 409 -20.03 -6.06 -1.97
CA PHE A 409 -19.91 -7.07 -3.02
C PHE A 409 -18.75 -8.04 -2.75
N GLN A 410 -17.55 -7.53 -2.48
CA GLN A 410 -16.39 -8.35 -2.13
C GLN A 410 -16.66 -9.26 -0.92
N ASP A 411 -17.30 -8.72 0.11
CA ASP A 411 -17.62 -9.48 1.32
C ASP A 411 -18.63 -10.60 1.02
N ARG A 412 -19.61 -10.36 0.13
CA ARG A 412 -20.57 -11.37 -0.35
C ARG A 412 -19.90 -12.45 -1.20
N VAL A 413 -18.93 -12.11 -2.04
CA VAL A 413 -18.14 -13.10 -2.79
C VAL A 413 -17.35 -13.99 -1.82
N CYS A 414 -16.62 -13.42 -0.87
CA CYS A 414 -15.91 -14.24 0.13
C CYS A 414 -16.86 -15.14 0.92
N ARG A 415 -18.07 -14.65 1.25
CA ARG A 415 -19.11 -15.47 1.87
C ARG A 415 -19.54 -16.62 0.97
N ALA A 416 -19.78 -16.37 -0.32
CA ALA A 416 -20.17 -17.41 -1.28
C ALA A 416 -19.13 -18.54 -1.36
N LEU A 417 -17.84 -18.20 -1.26
CA LEU A 417 -16.73 -19.16 -1.25
C LEU A 417 -16.64 -19.95 0.05
N CYS A 418 -16.93 -19.34 1.20
CA CYS A 418 -16.75 -19.98 2.51
C CYS A 418 -18.00 -20.71 3.03
N LEU A 419 -19.15 -20.56 2.37
CA LEU A 419 -20.40 -21.23 2.75
C LEU A 419 -20.39 -22.70 2.29
N PRO A 420 -20.90 -23.65 3.11
CA PRO A 420 -21.06 -25.05 2.74
C PRO A 420 -21.90 -25.26 1.49
#